data_AF-A0A656K695-F1
#
_entry.id   AF-A0A656K695-F1
#
_cell.length_a   1.000
_cell.length_b   1.000
_cell.length_c   1.000
_cell.angle_alpha   90.00
_cell.angle_beta   90.00
_cell.angle_gamma   90.00
#
_symmetry.space_group_name_H-M   'P 1'
#
loop_
_entity.id
_entity.type
_entity.pdbx_description
1 polymer ?
#
loop_
_entity_poly.entity_id
_entity_poly.type
_entity_poly.pdbx_seq_one_letter_code
_entity_poly.pdbx_strand_id
1 'polypeptide(L)'
;RNISNDRIGDPRAGTLSSSQEVWGRGQTWRLTQMWVKQKYFDGALDVKAGRFGPGEDFNSFPCDFQNLSFCGSQVGNYVNTWYNWPISQWALRVKYNITPEVYAQVGVYEQNPSNLETGNGFKLSGSGTKGMILPVELVWTPTVNSLPGEYRVGYYKSTPNADDVYEDVNGQPQ
;
A
#
# COMPACT_ATOMS: atom_id res chain seq x y z
N ARG A 1 -2.86 16.38 14.60
CA ARG A 1 -4.23 16.90 14.36
C ARG A 1 -4.42 17.04 12.86
N ASN A 2 -5.65 17.05 12.37
CA ASN A 2 -5.96 17.10 10.93
C ASN A 2 -7.22 17.91 10.71
N ILE A 3 -7.12 18.96 9.90
CA ILE A 3 -8.25 19.85 9.58
C ILE A 3 -9.44 19.10 8.97
N SER A 4 -9.16 18.01 8.23
CA SER A 4 -10.19 17.18 7.61
C SER A 4 -11.12 16.58 8.66
N ASN A 5 -10.56 16.16 9.80
CA ASN A 5 -11.34 15.60 10.91
C ASN A 5 -11.88 16.70 11.83
N ASP A 6 -11.06 17.72 12.09
CA ASP A 6 -11.35 18.71 13.13
C ASP A 6 -12.38 19.76 12.66
N ARG A 7 -12.55 19.95 11.33
CA ARG A 7 -13.32 21.07 10.76
C ARG A 7 -14.13 20.77 9.50
N ILE A 8 -13.74 19.80 8.67
CA ILE A 8 -14.33 19.61 7.33
C ILE A 8 -15.35 18.47 7.31
N GLY A 9 -14.97 17.29 7.79
CA GLY A 9 -15.82 16.10 7.77
C GLY A 9 -16.98 16.18 8.76
N ASP A 10 -18.13 15.59 8.40
CA ASP A 10 -19.19 15.36 9.38
C ASP A 10 -18.66 14.36 10.43
N PRO A 11 -18.83 14.61 11.73
CA PRO A 11 -18.30 13.72 12.78
C PRO A 11 -18.89 12.29 12.74
N ARG A 12 -19.98 12.05 12.00
CA ARG A 12 -20.59 10.72 11.81
C ARG A 12 -20.17 10.05 10.50
N ALA A 13 -19.60 10.82 9.58
CA ALA A 13 -19.18 10.37 8.25
C ALA A 13 -17.98 11.21 7.81
N GLY A 14 -16.79 10.84 8.28
CA GLY A 14 -15.55 11.55 8.00
C GLY A 14 -15.22 11.62 6.50
N THR A 15 -14.27 12.47 6.14
CA THR A 15 -13.82 12.59 4.76
C THR A 15 -13.10 11.32 4.30
N LEU A 16 -13.33 10.89 3.06
CA LEU A 16 -12.60 9.75 2.47
C LEU A 16 -11.12 10.07 2.22
N SER A 17 -10.85 11.30 1.78
CA SER A 17 -9.48 11.82 1.61
C SER A 17 -9.07 12.68 2.79
N SER A 18 -7.83 13.17 2.77
CA SER A 18 -7.27 14.08 3.77
C SER A 18 -6.65 15.29 3.09
N SER A 19 -6.95 16.48 3.61
CA SER A 19 -6.30 17.74 3.23
C SER A 19 -4.86 17.85 3.76
N GLN A 20 -4.41 16.88 4.56
CA GLN A 20 -3.06 16.79 5.11
C GLN A 20 -2.62 15.33 5.01
N GLU A 21 -2.03 14.94 3.87
CA GLU A 21 -1.64 13.56 3.58
C GLU A 21 -0.70 12.96 4.66
N VAL A 22 0.21 13.78 5.19
CA VAL A 22 1.22 13.34 6.17
C VAL A 22 0.61 12.91 7.51
N TRP A 23 -0.65 13.28 7.77
CA TRP A 23 -1.34 12.91 8.99
C TRP A 23 -2.01 11.53 8.86
N GLY A 24 -1.80 10.67 9.85
CA GLY A 24 -2.50 9.40 9.99
C GLY A 24 -1.68 8.35 10.74
N ARG A 25 -2.25 7.15 10.90
CA ARG A 25 -1.52 5.96 11.40
C ARG A 25 -0.91 6.09 12.82
N GLY A 26 -1.50 6.92 13.69
CA GLY A 26 -1.27 6.87 15.13
C GLY A 26 -0.23 7.83 15.71
N GLN A 27 0.34 8.74 14.92
CA GLN A 27 1.12 9.91 15.40
C GLN A 27 2.22 9.50 16.38
N THR A 28 2.98 8.46 16.00
CA THR A 28 3.97 7.79 16.85
C THR A 28 5.18 7.36 16.01
N TRP A 29 6.20 6.82 16.67
CA TRP A 29 7.39 6.29 16.02
C TRP A 29 7.12 4.91 15.41
N ARG A 30 7.59 4.70 14.18
CA ARG A 30 7.41 3.45 13.44
C ARG A 30 8.69 3.05 12.72
N LEU A 31 8.96 1.76 12.69
CA LEU A 31 9.85 1.15 11.70
C LEU A 31 9.13 1.22 10.35
N THR A 32 9.52 2.14 9.48
CA THR A 32 8.84 2.35 8.19
C THR A 32 9.41 1.48 7.07
N GLN A 33 10.72 1.18 7.12
CA GLN A 33 11.41 0.35 6.14
C GLN A 33 12.52 -0.47 6.79
N MET A 34 12.57 -1.77 6.49
CA MET A 34 13.66 -2.68 6.86
C MET A 34 13.74 -3.83 5.87
N TRP A 35 14.48 -3.69 4.78
CA TRP A 35 14.52 -4.71 3.74
C TRP A 35 15.90 -4.88 3.12
N VAL A 36 16.11 -6.06 2.55
CA VAL A 36 17.24 -6.38 1.68
C VAL A 36 16.73 -6.59 0.26
N LYS A 37 17.53 -6.22 -0.73
CA LYS A 37 17.21 -6.36 -2.15
C LYS A 37 18.43 -6.85 -2.91
N GLN A 38 18.23 -7.82 -3.79
CA GLN A 38 19.27 -8.36 -4.64
C GLN A 38 18.76 -8.51 -6.08
N LYS A 39 19.64 -8.18 -7.02
CA LYS A 39 19.42 -8.37 -8.45
C LYS A 39 20.23 -9.55 -8.97
N TYR A 40 19.67 -10.26 -9.94
CA TYR A 40 20.27 -11.42 -10.59
C TYR A 40 20.16 -11.30 -12.11
N PHE A 41 20.94 -12.09 -12.85
CA PHE A 41 20.90 -12.18 -14.32
C PHE A 41 21.00 -10.80 -14.99
N ASP A 42 22.08 -10.08 -14.69
CA ASP A 42 22.32 -8.71 -15.19
C ASP A 42 21.16 -7.73 -14.92
N GLY A 43 20.44 -7.97 -13.83
CA GLY A 43 19.32 -7.13 -13.42
C GLY A 43 17.97 -7.55 -13.98
N ALA A 44 17.87 -8.63 -14.74
CA ALA A 44 16.57 -9.13 -15.23
C ALA A 44 15.63 -9.51 -14.07
N LEU A 45 16.16 -10.08 -12.99
CA LEU A 45 15.38 -10.45 -11.80
C LEU A 45 15.78 -9.60 -10.60
N ASP A 46 14.80 -8.99 -9.92
CA ASP A 46 15.00 -8.14 -8.74
C ASP A 46 14.10 -8.63 -7.58
N VAL A 47 14.71 -9.20 -6.55
CA VAL A 47 14.04 -9.77 -5.38
C VAL A 47 14.27 -8.89 -4.17
N LYS A 48 13.20 -8.52 -3.47
CA LYS A 48 13.21 -7.69 -2.26
C LYS A 48 12.41 -8.36 -1.17
N ALA A 49 13.00 -8.48 0.02
CA ALA A 49 12.37 -9.11 1.17
C ALA A 49 12.65 -8.30 2.44
N GLY A 50 11.66 -8.19 3.32
CA GLY A 50 11.79 -7.45 4.57
C GLY A 50 10.48 -6.84 5.03
N ARG A 51 10.53 -5.65 5.63
CA ARG A 51 9.37 -4.88 6.06
C ARG A 51 9.24 -3.58 5.28
N PHE A 52 8.14 -3.43 4.55
CA PHE A 52 7.80 -2.24 3.75
C PHE A 52 6.30 -2.27 3.41
N GLY A 53 5.73 -1.11 3.05
CA GLY A 53 4.34 -1.02 2.62
C GLY A 53 4.19 -1.40 1.14
N PRO A 54 3.02 -1.89 0.68
CA PRO A 54 2.87 -2.30 -0.71
C PRO A 54 2.94 -1.14 -1.71
N GLY A 55 2.49 0.06 -1.30
CA GLY A 55 2.59 1.30 -2.10
C GLY A 55 4.01 1.74 -2.47
N GLU A 56 5.04 1.18 -1.81
CA GLU A 56 6.44 1.46 -2.11
C GLU A 56 6.90 0.86 -3.45
N ASP A 57 6.30 -0.25 -3.88
CA ASP A 57 6.64 -0.90 -5.15
C ASP A 57 5.42 -1.00 -6.09
N PHE A 58 4.19 -1.15 -5.56
CA PHE A 58 2.97 -1.36 -6.33
C PHE A 58 2.03 -0.16 -6.27
N ASN A 59 1.38 0.17 -7.39
CA ASN A 59 0.49 1.33 -7.49
C ASN A 59 1.16 2.63 -6.99
N SER A 60 2.49 2.72 -7.11
CA SER A 60 3.27 3.85 -6.62
C SER A 60 2.94 5.11 -7.40
N PHE A 61 2.84 6.22 -6.68
CA PHE A 61 2.60 7.56 -7.24
C PHE A 61 3.38 8.58 -6.42
N PRO A 62 3.83 9.71 -7.01
CA PRO A 62 4.48 10.79 -6.27
C PRO A 62 3.60 11.35 -5.14
N CYS A 63 4.22 12.16 -4.27
CA CYS A 63 3.54 12.81 -3.16
C CYS A 63 3.98 14.27 -3.03
N ASP A 64 3.79 15.04 -4.10
CA ASP A 64 4.09 16.48 -4.11
C ASP A 64 2.91 17.32 -3.63
N PHE A 65 1.69 16.78 -3.74
CA PHE A 65 0.46 17.45 -3.33
C PHE A 65 0.14 17.19 -1.86
N GLN A 66 -0.38 18.21 -1.17
CA GLN A 66 -0.80 18.08 0.24
C GLN A 66 -2.06 17.22 0.41
N ASN A 67 -2.90 17.12 -0.62
CA ASN A 67 -4.14 16.35 -0.58
C ASN A 67 -3.86 14.88 -0.89
N LEU A 68 -4.35 13.99 -0.03
CA LEU A 68 -4.08 12.55 -0.08
C LEU A 68 -4.58 11.87 -1.36
N SER A 69 -5.59 12.43 -2.03
CA SER A 69 -6.09 11.92 -3.31
C SER A 69 -5.07 12.06 -4.45
N PHE A 70 -4.01 12.86 -4.27
CA PHE A 70 -2.93 13.07 -5.24
C PHE A 70 -1.55 12.74 -4.68
N CYS A 71 -1.49 11.98 -3.58
CA CYS A 71 -0.25 11.59 -2.93
C CYS A 71 -0.21 10.08 -2.68
N GLY A 72 0.86 9.44 -3.17
CA GLY A 72 1.16 8.04 -2.89
C GLY A 72 0.18 7.05 -3.54
N SER A 73 0.32 5.77 -3.18
CA SER A 73 -0.53 4.71 -3.71
C SER A 73 -2.00 4.90 -3.30
N GLN A 74 -2.84 5.15 -4.29
CA GLN A 74 -4.26 5.43 -4.10
C GLN A 74 -5.04 4.22 -3.63
N VAL A 75 -4.66 2.99 -4.04
CA VAL A 75 -5.30 1.77 -3.54
C VAL A 75 -5.30 1.75 -2.00
N GLY A 76 -4.17 2.08 -1.37
CA GLY A 76 -4.06 2.12 0.10
C GLY A 76 -4.87 3.20 0.82
N ASN A 77 -5.46 4.16 0.08
CA ASN A 77 -6.32 5.21 0.64
C ASN A 77 -7.79 4.79 0.64
N TYR A 78 -8.22 3.91 -0.28
CA TYR A 78 -9.63 3.55 -0.46
C TYR A 78 -9.96 2.13 0.02
N VAL A 79 -8.98 1.37 0.53
CA VAL A 79 -9.21 0.03 1.07
C VAL A 79 -8.53 -0.19 2.44
N ASN A 80 -9.15 -1.02 3.28
CA ASN A 80 -8.74 -1.20 4.68
C ASN A 80 -7.66 -2.26 4.91
N THR A 81 -7.31 -3.05 3.89
CA THR A 81 -6.33 -4.13 4.03
C THR A 81 -4.92 -3.69 3.65
N TRP A 82 -4.78 -2.64 2.84
CA TRP A 82 -3.52 -2.18 2.26
C TRP A 82 -2.91 -1.03 3.06
N TYR A 83 -1.69 -1.19 3.57
CA TYR A 83 -1.05 -0.17 4.40
C TYR A 83 0.19 0.40 3.71
N ASN A 84 0.06 1.64 3.23
CA ASN A 84 1.19 2.41 2.72
C ASN A 84 2.14 2.82 3.86
N TRP A 85 3.26 3.43 3.47
CA TRP A 85 4.07 4.26 4.38
C TRP A 85 3.15 5.15 5.24
N PRO A 86 3.39 5.30 6.55
CA PRO A 86 4.55 4.85 7.32
C PRO A 86 4.40 3.46 7.97
N ILE A 87 3.43 2.65 7.56
CA ILE A 87 3.30 1.28 8.07
C ILE A 87 4.26 0.37 7.32
N SER A 88 4.99 -0.48 8.05
CA SER A 88 5.77 -1.58 7.48
C SER A 88 5.14 -2.92 7.84
N GLN A 89 5.23 -3.89 6.94
CA GLN A 89 4.68 -5.24 7.07
C GLN A 89 5.68 -6.23 6.49
N TRP A 90 5.76 -7.47 6.99
CA TRP A 90 6.59 -8.47 6.34
C TRP A 90 6.14 -8.69 4.89
N ALA A 91 7.08 -8.65 3.97
CA ALA A 91 6.80 -8.63 2.55
C ALA A 91 7.92 -9.29 1.75
N LEU A 92 7.51 -9.90 0.63
CA LEU A 92 8.37 -10.37 -0.44
C LEU A 92 7.84 -9.78 -1.75
N ARG A 93 8.73 -9.20 -2.56
CA ARG A 93 8.41 -8.71 -3.90
C ARG A 93 9.43 -9.23 -4.90
N VAL A 94 8.91 -9.86 -5.95
CA VAL A 94 9.68 -10.33 -7.11
C VAL A 94 9.31 -9.46 -8.31
N LYS A 95 10.32 -8.87 -8.93
CA LYS A 95 10.19 -8.07 -10.16
C LYS A 95 11.04 -8.67 -11.27
N TYR A 96 10.46 -8.75 -12.46
CA TYR A 96 11.13 -9.23 -13.66
C TYR A 96 11.10 -8.14 -14.74
N ASN A 97 12.28 -7.66 -15.13
CA ASN A 97 12.45 -6.70 -16.22
C ASN A 97 12.43 -7.47 -17.54
N ILE A 98 11.32 -7.35 -18.28
CA ILE A 98 11.08 -8.04 -19.55
C ILE A 98 11.85 -7.34 -20.67
N THR A 99 11.85 -6.00 -20.63
CA THR A 99 12.67 -5.13 -21.48
C THR A 99 13.23 -4.00 -20.61
N PRO A 100 14.12 -3.13 -21.14
CA PRO A 100 14.57 -1.95 -20.40
C PRO A 100 13.44 -0.98 -19.98
N GLU A 101 12.29 -1.03 -20.67
CA GLU A 101 11.15 -0.14 -20.44
C GLU A 101 9.92 -0.84 -19.85
N VAL A 102 9.93 -2.18 -19.74
CA VAL A 102 8.77 -2.95 -19.29
C VAL A 102 9.19 -3.93 -18.22
N TYR A 103 8.52 -3.89 -17.08
CA TYR A 103 8.66 -4.88 -16.03
C TYR A 103 7.31 -5.37 -15.51
N ALA A 104 7.29 -6.63 -15.10
CA ALA A 104 6.18 -7.21 -14.35
C ALA A 104 6.65 -7.52 -12.93
N GLN A 105 5.76 -7.43 -11.96
CA GLN A 105 6.06 -7.76 -10.58
C GLN A 105 4.88 -8.36 -9.85
N VAL A 106 5.22 -9.17 -8.84
CA VAL A 106 4.28 -9.78 -7.91
C VAL A 106 4.83 -9.66 -6.50
N GLY A 107 3.94 -9.43 -5.56
CA GLY A 107 4.27 -9.31 -4.15
C GLY A 107 3.39 -10.18 -3.27
N VAL A 108 3.88 -10.46 -2.08
CA VAL A 108 3.10 -11.02 -0.99
C VAL A 108 3.42 -10.22 0.26
N TYR A 109 2.39 -9.67 0.88
CA TYR A 109 2.48 -8.82 2.06
C TYR A 109 1.65 -9.42 3.19
N GLU A 110 2.24 -9.53 4.38
CA GLU A 110 1.54 -9.87 5.61
C GLU A 110 0.38 -8.89 5.84
N GLN A 111 -0.85 -9.37 5.82
CA GLN A 111 -2.01 -8.58 6.22
C GLN A 111 -2.26 -8.80 7.71
N ASN A 112 -1.90 -7.77 8.49
CA ASN A 112 -1.98 -7.81 9.94
C ASN A 112 -2.44 -6.43 10.47
N PRO A 113 -3.73 -6.28 10.83
CA PRO A 113 -4.29 -5.03 11.33
C PRO A 113 -3.60 -4.51 12.60
N SER A 114 -2.97 -5.39 13.40
CA SER A 114 -2.31 -4.98 14.64
C SER A 114 -1.10 -4.07 14.38
N ASN A 115 -0.56 -4.06 13.15
CA ASN A 115 0.47 -3.08 12.76
C ASN A 115 -0.05 -1.64 12.81
N LEU A 116 -1.37 -1.39 12.76
CA LEU A 116 -1.95 -0.05 12.84
C LEU A 116 -1.99 0.51 14.26
N GLU A 117 -1.92 -0.36 15.27
CA GLU A 117 -2.02 0.03 16.68
C GLU A 117 -0.80 0.85 17.14
N THR A 118 -1.05 1.88 17.94
CA THR A 118 0.00 2.62 18.65
C THR A 118 0.62 1.71 19.71
N GLY A 119 1.94 1.48 19.64
CA GLY A 119 2.66 0.50 20.46
C GLY A 119 3.30 -0.61 19.63
N ASN A 120 2.73 -0.94 18.47
CA ASN A 120 3.28 -1.91 17.52
C ASN A 120 4.17 -1.26 16.43
N GLY A 121 4.60 -0.01 16.62
CA GLY A 121 5.37 0.73 15.60
C GLY A 121 6.67 0.05 15.15
N PHE A 122 7.30 -0.73 16.04
CA PHE A 122 8.53 -1.51 15.77
C PHE A 122 8.29 -3.02 15.85
N LYS A 123 7.03 -3.46 15.68
CA LYS A 123 6.66 -4.88 15.74
C LYS A 123 7.39 -5.68 14.65
N LEU A 124 8.10 -6.72 15.07
CA LEU A 124 8.75 -7.69 14.17
C LEU A 124 8.07 -9.07 14.18
N SER A 125 7.24 -9.36 15.20
CA SER A 125 6.46 -10.60 15.27
C SER A 125 5.29 -10.59 14.30
N GLY A 126 4.99 -11.73 13.67
CA GLY A 126 3.83 -11.92 12.80
C GLY A 126 2.50 -12.20 13.53
N SER A 127 2.46 -12.15 14.87
CA SER A 127 1.22 -12.37 15.62
C SER A 127 0.16 -11.32 15.26
N GLY A 128 -1.09 -11.74 15.09
CA GLY A 128 -2.20 -10.87 14.64
C GLY A 128 -2.49 -10.93 13.14
N THR A 129 -1.66 -11.64 12.36
CA THR A 129 -1.89 -11.86 10.93
C THR A 129 -3.26 -12.46 10.66
N LYS A 130 -4.02 -11.85 9.74
CA LYS A 130 -5.31 -12.36 9.27
C LYS A 130 -5.24 -12.95 7.86
N GLY A 131 -4.14 -12.71 7.15
CA GLY A 131 -3.88 -13.28 5.84
C GLY A 131 -2.75 -12.56 5.13
N MET A 132 -2.88 -12.45 3.82
CA MET A 132 -1.96 -11.76 2.92
C MET A 132 -2.68 -10.88 1.90
N ILE A 133 -1.95 -9.89 1.41
CA ILE A 133 -2.26 -9.16 0.18
C ILE A 133 -1.30 -9.63 -0.90
N LEU A 134 -1.84 -9.95 -2.07
CA LEU A 134 -1.11 -10.38 -3.25
C LEU A 134 -1.35 -9.37 -4.39
N PRO A 135 -0.52 -8.34 -4.54
CA PRO A 135 -0.54 -7.48 -5.71
C PRO A 135 0.25 -8.08 -6.88
N VAL A 136 -0.23 -7.82 -8.09
CA VAL A 136 0.46 -8.03 -9.36
C VAL A 136 0.39 -6.73 -10.17
N GLU A 137 1.46 -6.38 -10.85
CA GLU A 137 1.52 -5.15 -11.63
C GLU A 137 2.44 -5.31 -12.85
N LEU A 138 2.01 -4.72 -13.97
CA LEU A 138 2.80 -4.51 -15.17
C LEU A 138 3.02 -3.00 -15.32
N VAL A 139 4.27 -2.61 -15.53
CA VAL A 139 4.67 -1.21 -15.66
C VAL A 139 5.45 -1.02 -16.94
N TRP A 140 5.08 0.03 -17.69
CA TRP A 140 5.71 0.44 -18.92
C TRP A 140 6.19 1.89 -18.80
N THR A 141 7.49 2.12 -19.02
CA THR A 141 8.15 3.43 -18.91
C THR A 141 8.69 3.90 -20.28
N PRO A 142 7.84 4.23 -21.25
CA PRO A 142 8.29 4.64 -22.58
C PRO A 142 8.86 6.06 -22.59
N THR A 143 9.58 6.36 -23.66
CA THR A 143 9.80 7.74 -24.10
C THR A 143 8.90 8.05 -25.29
N VAL A 144 7.91 8.94 -25.11
CA VAL A 144 6.98 9.35 -26.17
C VAL A 144 7.32 10.78 -26.58
N ASN A 145 7.66 11.02 -27.85
CA ASN A 145 8.09 12.34 -28.34
C ASN A 145 9.22 12.96 -27.51
N SER A 146 10.22 12.16 -27.15
CA SER A 146 11.36 12.57 -26.28
C SER A 146 10.99 12.95 -24.84
N LEU A 147 9.77 12.62 -24.39
CA LEU A 147 9.31 12.84 -23.02
C LEU A 147 9.10 11.51 -22.28
N PRO A 148 9.61 11.35 -21.05
CA PRO A 148 9.42 10.14 -20.28
C PRO A 148 7.97 10.01 -19.79
N GLY A 149 7.42 8.81 -19.90
CA GLY A 149 6.13 8.43 -19.33
C GLY A 149 6.23 7.18 -18.47
N GLU A 150 5.21 6.93 -17.64
CA GLU A 150 5.06 5.69 -16.88
C GLU A 150 3.58 5.32 -16.85
N TYR A 151 3.26 4.10 -17.29
CA TYR A 151 1.93 3.54 -17.31
C TYR A 151 1.91 2.28 -16.46
N ARG A 152 0.98 2.20 -15.52
CA ARG A 152 0.83 1.08 -14.59
C ARG A 152 -0.53 0.45 -14.77
N VAL A 153 -0.55 -0.88 -14.85
CA VAL A 153 -1.77 -1.68 -14.74
C VAL A 153 -1.55 -2.77 -13.71
N GLY A 154 -2.47 -2.89 -12.77
CA GLY A 154 -2.30 -3.81 -11.65
C GLY A 154 -3.61 -4.33 -11.11
N TYR A 155 -3.49 -5.38 -10.31
CA TYR A 155 -4.56 -6.05 -9.59
C TYR A 155 -4.04 -6.46 -8.22
N TYR A 156 -4.91 -6.55 -7.22
CA TYR A 156 -4.54 -7.16 -5.95
C TYR A 156 -5.64 -8.08 -5.45
N LYS A 157 -5.22 -9.16 -4.77
CA LYS A 157 -6.11 -10.04 -4.02
C LYS A 157 -5.82 -9.90 -2.53
N SER A 158 -6.86 -9.74 -1.72
CA SER A 158 -6.79 -9.84 -0.27
C SER A 158 -7.38 -11.18 0.18
N THR A 159 -6.76 -11.84 1.15
CA THR A 159 -7.23 -13.12 1.70
C THR A 159 -7.89 -13.06 3.09
N PRO A 160 -7.74 -12.02 3.93
CA PRO A 160 -8.58 -11.85 5.10
C PRO A 160 -10.06 -11.76 4.74
N ASN A 161 -10.92 -12.26 5.63
CA ASN A 161 -12.36 -12.04 5.53
C ASN A 161 -12.68 -10.54 5.64
N ALA A 162 -13.66 -10.10 4.86
CA ALA A 162 -14.26 -8.78 4.96
C ALA A 162 -15.77 -8.96 5.15
N ASP A 163 -16.36 -8.10 5.97
CA ASP A 163 -17.80 -8.11 6.20
C ASP A 163 -18.54 -7.54 4.99
N ASP A 164 -19.75 -8.04 4.74
CA ASP A 164 -20.62 -7.46 3.73
C ASP A 164 -21.09 -6.06 4.16
N VAL A 165 -21.24 -5.16 3.20
CA VAL A 165 -21.62 -3.76 3.46
C VAL A 165 -23.13 -3.57 3.57
N TYR A 166 -23.92 -4.60 3.28
CA TYR A 166 -25.38 -4.57 3.25
C TYR A 166 -26.02 -5.75 3.98
N GLU A 167 -25.51 -6.96 3.79
CA GLU A 167 -26.08 -8.19 4.35
C GLU A 167 -25.53 -8.52 5.75
N ASP A 168 -26.40 -8.98 6.64
CA ASP A 168 -26.05 -9.57 7.93
C ASP A 168 -25.60 -11.05 7.78
N VAL A 169 -25.27 -11.70 8.89
CA VAL A 169 -24.84 -13.11 8.92
C VAL A 169 -25.91 -14.10 8.42
N ASN A 170 -27.17 -13.67 8.28
CA ASN A 170 -28.30 -14.46 7.80
C ASN A 170 -28.68 -14.12 6.35
N GLY A 171 -27.94 -13.22 5.68
CA GLY A 171 -28.26 -12.74 4.34
C GLY A 171 -29.45 -11.76 4.29
N GLN A 172 -29.74 -11.07 5.39
CA GLN A 172 -30.78 -10.04 5.47
C GLN A 172 -30.17 -8.63 5.50
N PRO A 173 -30.88 -7.58 5.07
CA PRO A 173 -30.41 -6.20 5.20
C PRO A 173 -30.14 -5.81 6.66
N GLN A 174 -28.99 -5.19 6.92
CA GLN A 174 -28.60 -4.65 8.23
C GLN A 174 -28.98 -3.19 8.46
#